data_AF-A0A7R7WBI3-F1
#
_entry.id   AF-A0A7R7WBI3-F1
#
_cell.length_a   1.000
_cell.length_b   1.000
_cell.length_c   1.000
_cell.angle_alpha   90.00
_cell.angle_beta   90.00
_cell.angle_gamma   90.00
#
_symmetry.space_group_name_H-M   'P 1'
#
loop_
_entity.id
_entity.type
_entity.pdbx_description
1 polymer ?
#
loop_
_entity_poly.entity_id
_entity_poly.type
_entity_poly.pdbx_seq_one_letter_code
_entity_poly.pdbx_strand_id
1 'polypeptide(L)'
;MQATGKRLIQYVGNVALADIQNATHREAVSTFCAKIEQENPRVKKAEIKGSQPHKSHDDPEDKLNVISVRFKDDVDIGLGTAHVHEDGTGKVRWNKWKK
;
A
#
# COMPACT_ATOMS: atom_id res chain seq x y z
N MET A 1 -16.07 -2.17 -26.49
CA MET A 1 -15.48 -1.31 -25.45
C MET A 1 -15.68 -2.02 -24.12
N GLN A 2 -14.66 -2.72 -23.60
CA GLN A 2 -14.77 -3.31 -22.27
C GLN A 2 -14.76 -2.16 -21.26
N ALA A 3 -15.85 -1.98 -20.54
CA ALA A 3 -15.84 -1.18 -19.32
C ALA A 3 -14.95 -1.91 -18.33
N THR A 4 -13.66 -1.61 -18.35
CA THR A 4 -12.73 -2.00 -17.29
C THR A 4 -13.17 -1.20 -16.08
N GLY A 5 -14.15 -1.71 -15.33
CA GLY A 5 -14.57 -1.12 -14.07
C GLY A 5 -13.30 -0.94 -13.24
N LYS A 6 -12.86 0.32 -13.07
CA LYS A 6 -11.72 0.65 -12.21
C LYS A 6 -12.02 0.00 -10.88
N ARG A 7 -11.31 -1.08 -10.56
CA ARG A 7 -11.38 -1.65 -9.23
C ARG A 7 -10.78 -0.56 -8.34
N LEU A 8 -11.62 -0.03 -7.47
CA LEU A 8 -11.23 1.00 -6.52
C LEU A 8 -10.83 0.22 -5.28
N ILE A 9 -9.52 0.05 -5.08
CA ILE A 9 -8.99 -0.53 -3.85
C ILE A 9 -9.57 0.24 -2.67
N GLN A 10 -10.16 -0.49 -1.73
CA GLN A 10 -10.82 0.13 -0.60
C GLN A 10 -9.80 0.42 0.48
N TYR A 11 -9.58 1.70 0.79
CA TYR A 11 -8.73 2.09 1.91
C TYR A 11 -9.48 1.84 3.23
N VAL A 12 -8.94 0.97 4.07
CA VAL A 12 -9.51 0.57 5.35
C VAL A 12 -8.56 0.90 6.50
N GLY A 13 -9.08 1.05 7.71
CA GLY A 13 -8.28 1.37 8.89
C GLY A 13 -8.46 2.81 9.37
N ASN A 14 -7.58 3.23 10.28
CA ASN A 14 -7.71 4.52 10.98
C ASN A 14 -7.08 5.71 10.24
N VAL A 15 -6.26 5.44 9.21
CA VAL A 15 -5.55 6.45 8.43
C VAL A 15 -6.04 6.36 7.00
N ALA A 16 -6.65 7.43 6.49
CA ALA A 16 -7.01 7.51 5.09
C ALA A 16 -5.83 8.00 4.25
N LEU A 17 -5.90 7.78 2.94
CA LEU A 17 -4.91 8.31 1.99
C LEU A 17 -4.81 9.84 2.09
N ALA A 18 -5.88 10.52 2.49
CA ALA A 18 -5.91 11.96 2.71
C ALA A 18 -5.24 12.42 4.03
N ASP A 19 -5.09 11.54 5.01
CA ASP A 19 -4.41 11.85 6.28
C ASP A 19 -2.88 11.82 6.15
N ILE A 20 -2.36 11.32 5.02
CA ILE A 20 -0.94 11.37 4.74
C ILE A 20 -0.54 12.84 4.57
N GLN A 21 0.29 13.34 5.49
CA GLN A 21 0.71 14.75 5.53
C GLN A 21 1.48 15.16 4.27
N ASN A 22 2.22 14.22 3.67
CA ASN A 22 3.04 14.47 2.50
C ASN A 22 2.27 14.13 1.21
N ALA A 23 1.99 15.15 0.39
CA ALA A 23 1.26 15.00 -0.87
C ALA A 23 1.95 14.03 -1.84
N THR A 24 3.28 14.03 -1.88
CA THR A 24 4.05 13.14 -2.76
C THR A 24 3.88 11.68 -2.34
N HIS A 25 3.99 11.38 -1.04
CA HIS A 25 3.73 10.03 -0.51
C HIS A 25 2.28 9.60 -0.76
N ARG A 26 1.32 10.52 -0.69
CA ARG A 26 -0.08 10.24 -0.96
C ARG A 26 -0.28 9.75 -2.40
N GLU A 27 0.26 10.46 -3.39
CA GLU A 27 0.20 10.06 -4.79
C GLU A 27 0.98 8.78 -5.07
N ALA A 28 2.16 8.65 -4.46
CA ALA A 28 2.98 7.45 -4.51
C ALA A 28 2.22 6.21 -4.01
N VAL A 29 1.62 6.28 -2.82
CA VAL A 29 0.82 5.20 -2.23
C VAL A 29 -0.39 4.88 -3.10
N SER A 30 -1.09 5.90 -3.63
CA SER A 30 -2.24 5.70 -4.50
C SER A 30 -1.85 4.96 -5.78
N THR A 31 -0.79 5.39 -6.44
CA THR A 31 -0.28 4.79 -7.68
C THR A 31 0.23 3.37 -7.43
N PHE A 32 0.96 3.17 -6.33
CA PHE A 32 1.48 1.86 -5.95
C PHE A 32 0.34 0.88 -5.63
N CYS A 33 -0.67 1.30 -4.88
CA CYS A 33 -1.84 0.48 -4.58
C CYS A 33 -2.59 0.07 -5.87
N ALA A 34 -2.79 1.00 -6.81
CA ALA A 34 -3.43 0.72 -8.09
C ALA A 34 -2.64 -0.29 -8.93
N LYS A 35 -1.29 -0.19 -8.92
CA LYS A 35 -0.41 -1.15 -9.59
C LYS A 35 -0.52 -2.54 -8.96
N ILE A 36 -0.44 -2.61 -7.63
CA ILE A 36 -0.53 -3.88 -6.89
C ILE A 36 -1.89 -4.54 -7.09
N GLU A 37 -2.98 -3.79 -7.14
CA GLU A 37 -4.31 -4.33 -7.42
C GLU A 37 -4.41 -4.92 -8.84
N GLN A 38 -3.77 -4.29 -9.82
CA GLN A 38 -3.67 -4.81 -11.19
C GLN A 38 -2.82 -6.08 -11.26
N GLU A 39 -1.69 -6.12 -10.55
CA GLU A 39 -0.81 -7.29 -10.48
C GLU A 39 -1.44 -8.44 -9.68
N ASN A 40 -2.17 -8.13 -8.61
CA ASN A 40 -2.79 -9.08 -7.70
C ASN A 40 -4.29 -8.79 -7.52
N PRO A 41 -5.17 -9.44 -8.31
CA PRO A 41 -6.62 -9.23 -8.22
C PRO A 41 -7.25 -9.72 -6.91
N ARG A 42 -6.47 -10.40 -6.05
CA ARG A 42 -6.86 -10.78 -4.68
C ARG A 42 -6.86 -9.60 -3.73
N VAL A 43 -6.07 -8.56 -4.00
CA VAL A 43 -6.06 -7.34 -3.19
C VAL A 43 -7.35 -6.59 -3.45
N LYS A 44 -8.12 -6.38 -2.40
CA LYS A 44 -9.38 -5.62 -2.43
C LYS A 44 -9.35 -4.43 -1.50
N LYS A 45 -8.58 -4.55 -0.42
CA LYS A 45 -8.48 -3.56 0.65
C LYS A 45 -7.02 -3.20 0.88
N ALA A 46 -6.75 -1.93 1.16
CA ALA A 46 -5.44 -1.42 1.58
C ALA A 46 -5.58 -0.71 2.92
N GLU A 47 -4.79 -1.12 3.90
CA GLU A 47 -4.73 -0.51 5.22
C GLU A 47 -3.45 0.28 5.39
N ILE A 48 -3.55 1.61 5.49
CA ILE A 48 -2.40 2.47 5.70
C ILE A 48 -2.01 2.43 7.18
N LYS A 49 -0.82 1.92 7.47
CA LYS A 49 -0.24 1.85 8.81
C LYS A 49 0.60 3.10 9.08
N GLY A 50 -0.09 4.17 9.46
CA GLY A 50 0.51 5.43 9.87
C GLY A 50 0.37 6.52 8.80
N SER A 51 -0.04 7.71 9.24
CA SER A 51 -0.18 8.92 8.41
C SER A 51 1.15 9.63 8.18
N GLN A 52 2.16 9.32 8.99
CA GLN A 52 3.48 9.92 8.91
C GLN A 52 4.49 8.95 8.29
N PRO A 53 5.26 9.40 7.28
CA PRO A 53 6.40 8.66 6.80
C PRO A 53 7.38 8.41 7.95
N HIS A 54 7.88 7.18 8.07
CA HIS A 54 8.88 6.83 9.07
C HIS A 54 10.09 6.18 8.42
N LYS A 55 11.22 6.21 9.13
CA LYS A 55 12.44 5.56 8.67
C LYS A 55 12.27 4.04 8.72
N SER A 56 12.68 3.34 7.66
CA SER A 56 12.72 1.88 7.68
C SER A 56 13.67 1.42 8.77
N HIS A 57 13.19 0.58 9.69
CA HIS A 57 14.05 -0.03 10.71
C HIS A 57 14.92 -1.15 10.12
N ASP A 58 14.49 -1.75 8.99
CA ASP A 58 15.16 -2.88 8.34
C ASP A 58 16.43 -2.43 7.58
N ASP A 59 16.46 -1.20 7.09
CA ASP A 59 17.55 -0.65 6.28
C ASP A 59 18.07 0.66 6.91
N PRO A 60 19.02 0.60 7.86
CA PRO A 60 19.51 1.79 8.57
C PRO A 60 20.24 2.79 7.65
N GLU A 61 20.75 2.31 6.51
CA GLU A 61 21.39 3.12 5.46
C GLU A 61 20.38 3.83 4.56
N ASP A 62 19.15 3.30 4.46
CA ASP A 62 18.06 3.93 3.71
C ASP A 62 17.53 5.10 4.55
N LYS A 63 17.98 6.30 4.19
CA LYS A 63 17.51 7.56 4.79
C LYS A 63 16.11 7.96 4.30
N LEU A 64 15.53 7.17 3.40
CA LEU A 64 14.25 7.47 2.78
C LEU A 64 13.10 7.09 3.70
N ASN A 65 12.15 8.01 3.76
CA ASN A 65 10.94 7.90 4.53
C ASN A 65 9.95 6.99 3.80
N VAL A 66 9.42 5.98 4.50
CA VAL A 66 8.47 5.02 3.94
C VAL A 66 7.11 5.09 4.63
N ILE A 67 6.07 4.72 3.88
CA ILE A 67 4.73 4.46 4.40
C ILE A 67 4.42 2.99 4.29
N SER A 68 4.00 2.41 5.41
CA SER A 68 3.60 1.01 5.49
C SER A 68 2.14 0.87 5.10
N VAL A 69 1.86 0.06 4.08
CA VAL A 69 0.52 -0.22 3.57
C VAL A 69 0.29 -1.72 3.60
N ARG A 70 -0.67 -2.17 4.40
CA ARG A 70 -1.04 -3.57 4.51
C ARG A 70 -2.15 -3.89 3.52
N PHE A 71 -1.89 -4.78 2.59
CA PHE A 71 -2.89 -5.27 1.65
C PHE A 71 -3.71 -6.39 2.27
N LYS A 72 -5.02 -6.33 2.05
CA LYS A 72 -6.00 -7.31 2.48
C LYS A 72 -6.89 -7.74 1.33
N ASP A 73 -7.46 -8.93 1.47
CA ASP A 73 -8.49 -9.42 0.57
C ASP A 73 -9.89 -8.92 0.98
N ASP A 74 -10.93 -9.40 0.31
CA ASP A 74 -12.33 -9.07 0.59
C ASP A 74 -12.76 -9.45 2.02
N VAL A 75 -12.28 -10.59 2.54
CA VAL A 75 -12.57 -11.06 3.90
C VAL A 75 -11.60 -10.52 4.97
N ASP A 76 -10.93 -9.39 4.69
CA ASP A 76 -9.99 -8.72 5.61
C ASP A 76 -8.75 -9.54 5.98
N ILE A 77 -8.43 -10.61 5.25
CA ILE A 77 -7.22 -11.40 5.47
C ILE A 77 -6.02 -10.63 4.93
N GLY A 78 -5.02 -10.42 5.79
CA GLY A 78 -3.77 -9.74 5.44
C GLY A 78 -2.93 -10.55 4.45
N LEU A 79 -2.97 -10.15 3.18
CA LEU A 79 -2.21 -10.75 2.08
C LEU A 79 -0.73 -10.38 2.13
N GLY A 80 -0.40 -9.18 2.57
CA GLY A 80 0.97 -8.71 2.65
C GLY A 80 1.08 -7.27 3.14
N THR A 81 2.31 -6.82 3.32
CA THR A 81 2.61 -5.44 3.71
C THR A 81 3.60 -4.86 2.72
N ALA A 82 3.30 -3.68 2.18
CA ALA A 82 4.22 -2.90 1.37
C ALA A 82 4.79 -1.73 2.14
N HIS A 83 6.05 -1.43 1.87
CA HIS A 83 6.69 -0.18 2.27
C HIS A 83 6.88 0.64 1.01
N VAL A 84 6.18 1.77 0.94
CA VAL A 84 6.17 2.68 -0.22
C VAL A 84 6.99 3.92 0.13
N HIS A 85 7.96 4.24 -0.72
CA HIS A 85 8.77 5.45 -0.66
C HIS A 85 8.03 6.64 -1.29
N GLU A 86 8.52 7.86 -1.07
CA GLU A 86 7.96 9.07 -1.70
C GLU A 86 7.94 9.03 -3.22
N ASP A 87 8.87 8.31 -3.83
CA ASP A 87 9.02 8.17 -5.29
C ASP A 87 7.98 7.21 -5.90
N GLY A 88 7.12 6.57 -5.09
CA GLY A 88 6.18 5.55 -5.56
C GLY A 88 6.80 4.17 -5.79
N THR A 89 8.11 4.05 -5.56
CA THR A 89 8.78 2.76 -5.47
C THR A 89 8.54 2.15 -4.09
N GLY A 90 8.47 0.82 -4.03
CA GLY A 90 8.20 0.14 -2.78
C GLY A 90 8.41 -1.35 -2.86
N LYS A 91 8.75 -1.94 -1.72
CA LYS A 91 8.87 -3.40 -1.58
C LYS A 91 7.61 -3.91 -0.91
N VAL A 92 6.94 -4.85 -1.57
CA VAL A 92 5.82 -5.60 -0.97
C VAL A 92 6.35 -6.93 -0.43
N ARG A 93 6.20 -7.12 0.87
CA ARG A 93 6.37 -8.42 1.53
C ARG A 93 5.02 -9.11 1.57
N TRP A 94 4.81 -10.01 0.61
CA TRP A 94 3.66 -10.89 0.60
C TRP A 94 3.77 -11.93 1.71
N ASN A 95 2.70 -12.11 2.48
CA ASN A 95 2.63 -13.20 3.43
C ASN A 95 2.57 -14.51 2.64
N LYS A 96 3.57 -15.38 2.85
CA LYS A 96 3.53 -16.78 2.38
C LYS A 96 2.55 -17.58 3.23
N TRP A 97 1.24 -17.37 3.06
CA TRP A 97 0.29 -18.38 3.50
C TRP A 97 0.30 -19.51 2.47
N LYS A 98 0.84 -20.67 2.89
CA LYS A 98 0.79 -21.91 2.13
C LYS A 98 -0.66 -22.25 1.82
N LYS A 99 -0.90 -22.59 0.56
CA LYS A 99 -2.12 -23.24 0.08
C LYS A 99 -2.30 -24.58 0.78
#